data_AF-A0A949UJ83-F1
#
_entry.id   AF-A0A949UJ83-F1
#
_cell.length_a   1.000
_cell.length_b   1.000
_cell.length_c   1.000
_cell.angle_alpha   90.00
_cell.angle_beta   90.00
_cell.angle_gamma   90.00
#
_symmetry.space_group_name_H-M   'P 1'
#
loop_
_entity.id
_entity.type
_entity.pdbx_description
1 polymer ?
#
loop_
_entity_poly.entity_id
_entity_poly.type
_entity_poly.pdbx_seq_one_letter_code
_entity_poly.pdbx_strand_id
1 'polypeptide(L)' 'TDLQVKLVDECLQLHGGYGYMLEYPVGKAFVDSRIQKIYGGTNEIMKELISRSFL' A
#
# COMPACT_ATOMS: atom_id res chain seq x y z
N THR A 1 2.45 -6.45 2.45
CA THR A 1 1.77 -5.37 1.69
C THR A 1 2.50 -4.04 1.73
N ASP A 2 3.41 -3.79 2.69
CA ASP A 2 4.22 -2.55 2.74
C ASP A 2 5.04 -2.28 1.45
N LEU A 3 5.61 -3.30 0.83
CA LEU A 3 6.38 -3.16 -0.41
C LEU A 3 5.54 -2.64 -1.59
N GLN A 4 4.31 -3.15 -1.75
CA GLN A 4 3.41 -2.71 -2.83
C GLN A 4 3.11 -1.22 -2.73
N VAL A 5 2.82 -0.75 -1.52
CA VAL A 5 2.52 0.67 -1.27
C VAL A 5 3.71 1.53 -1.63
N LYS A 6 4.93 1.12 -1.25
CA LYS A 6 6.16 1.83 -1.60
C LYS A 6 6.38 1.90 -3.11
N LEU A 7 6.26 0.78 -3.81
CA LEU A 7 6.50 0.73 -5.26
C LEU A 7 5.47 1.55 -6.04
N VAL A 8 4.20 1.50 -5.64
CA VAL A 8 3.15 2.29 -6.29
C VAL A 8 3.35 3.79 -6.05
N ASP A 9 3.84 4.19 -4.88
CA ASP A 9 4.19 5.58 -4.57
C ASP A 9 5.35 6.09 -5.45
N GLU A 10 6.40 5.27 -5.64
CA GLU A 10 7.49 5.58 -6.58
C GLU A 10 6.99 5.71 -8.02
N CYS A 11 6.14 4.79 -8.47
CA CYS A 11 5.50 4.88 -9.79
C CYS A 11 4.64 6.14 -9.93
N LEU A 12 3.89 6.52 -8.89
CA LEU A 12 3.05 7.71 -8.88
C LEU A 12 3.92 8.97 -9.01
N GLN A 13 5.03 9.02 -8.28
CA GLN A 13 5.99 10.13 -8.34
C GLN A 13 6.55 10.32 -9.76
N LEU A 14 6.83 9.23 -10.49
CA LEU A 14 7.30 9.30 -11.88
C LEU A 14 6.24 9.87 -12.85
N HIS A 15 4.95 9.70 -12.55
CA HIS A 15 3.86 10.27 -13.36
C HIS A 15 3.52 11.73 -12.99
N GLY A 16 4.09 12.25 -11.90
CA GLY A 16 3.81 13.60 -11.40
C GLY A 16 2.31 13.80 -11.09
N GLY A 17 1.81 15.02 -11.34
CA GLY A 17 0.40 15.35 -11.07
C GLY A 17 -0.60 14.49 -11.85
N TYR A 18 -0.23 14.03 -13.05
CA TYR A 18 -1.09 13.16 -13.86
C TYR A 18 -1.29 11.78 -13.24
N GLY A 19 -0.37 11.32 -12.40
CA GLY A 19 -0.50 10.04 -11.70
C GLY A 19 -1.72 9.97 -10.78
N TYR A 20 -2.26 11.10 -10.34
CA TYR A 20 -3.46 11.18 -9.50
C TYR A 20 -4.78 11.12 -10.29
N MET A 21 -4.71 11.13 -11.62
CA MET A 21 -5.88 11.05 -12.49
C MET A 21 -6.29 9.58 -12.69
N LEU A 22 -7.59 9.29 -12.70
CA LEU A 22 -8.10 7.90 -12.79
C LEU A 22 -7.95 7.28 -14.18
N GLU A 23 -7.63 8.11 -15.18
CA GLU A 23 -7.28 7.73 -16.54
C GLU A 23 -5.95 6.96 -16.59
N TYR A 24 -5.06 7.18 -15.61
CA TYR A 24 -3.81 6.44 -15.48
C TYR A 24 -3.98 5.30 -14.45
N PRO A 25 -3.60 4.05 -14.79
CA PRO A 25 -3.74 2.90 -13.89
C PRO A 25 -3.05 3.07 -12.53
N VAL A 26 -1.98 3.88 -12.47
CA VAL A 26 -1.23 4.16 -11.23
C VAL A 26 -2.08 4.87 -10.18
N GLY A 27 -3.02 5.73 -10.58
CA GLY A 27 -3.90 6.43 -9.65
C GLY A 27 -4.85 5.46 -8.94
N LYS A 28 -5.45 4.52 -9.69
CA LYS A 28 -6.26 3.45 -9.11
C LYS A 28 -5.42 2.53 -8.22
N ALA A 29 -4.25 2.10 -8.70
CA ALA A 29 -3.34 1.25 -7.94
C ALA A 29 -2.91 1.91 -6.62
N PHE A 30 -2.70 3.23 -6.60
CA PHE A 30 -2.37 3.99 -5.39
C PHE A 30 -3.49 3.87 -4.35
N VAL A 31 -4.74 4.12 -4.74
CA VAL A 31 -5.91 3.98 -3.86
C VAL A 31 -6.06 2.55 -3.36
N ASP A 32 -6.01 1.57 -4.26
CA ASP A 32 -6.17 0.15 -3.92
C ASP A 32 -5.03 -0.35 -3.02
N SER A 33 -3.82 0.19 -3.15
CA SER A 33 -2.70 -0.16 -2.27
C SER A 33 -2.90 0.30 -0.81
N ARG A 34 -3.67 1.36 -0.57
CA ARG A 34 -3.85 1.92 0.78
C ARG A 34 -4.69 1.03 1.67
N ILE A 35 -5.72 0.39 1.14
CA ILE A 35 -6.59 -0.49 1.92
C ILE A 35 -5.90 -1.80 2.32
N GLN A 36 -4.87 -2.22 1.58
CA GLN A 36 -4.07 -3.42 1.86
C GLN A 36 -3.32 -3.38 3.21
N LYS A 37 -3.20 -2.21 3.84
CA LYS A 37 -2.63 -2.07 5.19
C LYS A 37 -3.61 -2.39 6.32
N ILE A 38 -4.89 -2.55 5.99
CA ILE A 38 -6.01 -2.67 6.95
C ILE A 38 -6.80 -3.96 6.70
N TYR A 39 -6.92 -4.37 5.44
CA TYR A 39 -7.71 -5.52 5.06
C TYR A 39 -7.20 -6.81 5.74
N GLY A 40 -8.10 -7.53 6.41
CA GLY A 40 -7.76 -8.77 7.13
C GLY A 40 -6.98 -8.56 8.44
N GLY A 41 -6.82 -7.32 8.90
CA GLY A 41 -6.04 -6.95 10.09
C GLY A 41 -4.98 -5.92 9.73
N THR A 42 -4.76 -4.93 10.60
CA THR A 42 -3.74 -3.91 10.30
C THR A 42 -2.34 -4.51 10.31
N ASN A 43 -1.42 -3.93 9.55
CA ASN A 43 -0.04 -4.41 9.51
C ASN A 43 0.61 -4.47 10.91
N GLU A 44 0.23 -3.56 11.81
CA GLU A 44 0.66 -3.52 13.20
C GLU A 44 0.16 -4.73 13.98
N ILE A 45 -1.13 -5.06 13.87
CA ILE A 45 -1.70 -6.26 14.52
C ILE A 45 -1.06 -7.53 13.98
N MET A 46 -0.83 -7.61 12.67
CA MET A 46 -0.13 -8.75 12.07
C MET A 46 1.29 -8.90 12.61
N LYS A 47 2.03 -7.79 12.76
CA LYS A 47 3.38 -7.78 13.36
C LYS A 47 3.34 -8.17 14.84
N GLU A 48 2.33 -7.73 15.58
CA GLU A 48 2.13 -8.08 16.99
C GLU A 48 1.87 -9.59 17.16
N LEU A 49 0.98 -10.18 16.35
CA LEU A 49 0.68 -11.62 16.37
C LEU A 49 1.93 -12.47 16.07
N ILE A 50 2.73 -12.05 15.09
CA ILE A 50 4.01 -12.69 14.78
C ILE A 50 4.96 -12.59 15.99
N SER A 51 5.08 -11.41 16.60
CA SER A 51 5.93 -11.21 17.79
C SER A 51 5.50 -12.09 18.97
N ARG A 52 4.19 -12.26 19.19
CA ARG A 52 3.65 -13.14 20.23
C ARG A 52 3.94 -14.62 19.97
N SER A 53 4.10 -15.01 18.71
CA SER A 53 4.38 -16.40 18.34
C SER A 53 5.83 -16.83 18.58
N PHE A 54 6.72 -15.87 18.89
CA PHE A 54 8.13 -16.12 19.25
C PHE A 54 8.40 -16.02 20.76
N LEU A 55 7.36 -15.80 21.57
CA LEU A 55 7.37 -15.89 23.03
C LEU A 55 6.87 -17.26 23.49
#